data_AF-A0A937U9J9-F1
#
_entry.id   AF-A0A937U9J9-F1
#
_cell.length_a   1.000
_cell.length_b   1.000
_cell.length_c   1.000
_cell.angle_alpha   90.00
_cell.angle_beta   90.00
_cell.angle_gamma   90.00
#
_symmetry.space_group_name_H-M   'P 1'
#
loop_
_entity.id
_entity.type
_entity.pdbx_description
1 polymer ?
#
loop_
_entity_poly.entity_id
_entity_poly.type
_entity_poly.pdbx_seq_one_letter_code
_entity_poly.pdbx_strand_id
1 'polypeptide(L)'
;MIKTERSGDDLTVTFDGTGNGITENNFAAKLLGRNSNGKLLYGYARLPWLNYLEPALSACMPKIDKKEDGFNIAVEVQNFGQVSSEPADIKIVYSTDDQVVEVAAGTVRSLKPFQKTTIELTCGKIFEAAVAYALKVIINPNARHPVTLERQITPVPKLIKKG
;
A
#
# COMPACT_ATOMS: atom_id res chain seq x y z
N MET A 1 -7.64 10.87 38.79
CA MET A 1 -7.44 9.42 39.00
C MET A 1 -8.28 9.03 40.20
N ILE A 2 -9.20 8.08 40.05
CA ILE A 2 -10.14 7.66 41.10
C ILE A 2 -9.64 6.38 41.79
N LYS A 3 -9.04 5.45 41.05
CA LYS A 3 -8.61 4.16 41.57
C LYS A 3 -7.37 3.63 40.84
N THR A 4 -6.54 2.90 41.56
CA THR A 4 -5.44 2.10 41.02
C THR A 4 -5.47 0.72 41.65
N GLU A 5 -5.33 -0.33 40.85
CA GLU A 5 -5.28 -1.71 41.34
C GLU A 5 -4.33 -2.55 40.50
N ARG A 6 -3.68 -3.52 41.17
CA ARG A 6 -2.77 -4.46 40.52
C ARG A 6 -3.60 -5.56 39.85
N SER A 7 -3.28 -5.89 38.60
CA SER A 7 -3.90 -6.95 37.82
C SER A 7 -2.82 -7.91 37.32
N GLY A 8 -2.42 -8.88 38.16
CA GLY A 8 -1.27 -9.74 37.86
C GLY A 8 0.04 -8.95 37.81
N ASP A 9 0.72 -8.98 36.67
CA ASP A 9 1.91 -8.16 36.38
C ASP A 9 1.54 -6.77 35.82
N ASP A 10 0.26 -6.52 35.55
CA ASP A 10 -0.26 -5.26 35.02
C ASP A 10 -0.81 -4.34 36.13
N LEU A 11 -1.07 -3.09 35.75
CA LEU A 11 -1.72 -2.07 36.59
C LEU A 11 -2.97 -1.54 35.89
N THR A 12 -4.11 -1.62 36.57
CA THR A 12 -5.35 -0.97 36.15
C THR A 12 -5.46 0.39 36.83
N VAL A 13 -5.69 1.44 36.03
CA VAL A 13 -5.89 2.80 36.52
C VAL A 13 -7.24 3.31 36.04
N THR A 14 -8.09 3.71 36.98
CA THR A 14 -9.41 4.28 36.70
C THR A 14 -9.37 5.80 36.89
N PHE A 15 -9.84 6.52 35.88
CA PHE A 15 -10.01 7.98 35.92
C PHE A 15 -11.50 8.32 35.89
N ASP A 16 -11.83 9.52 36.38
CA ASP A 16 -13.14 10.11 36.09
C ASP A 16 -13.20 10.41 34.59
N GLY A 17 -14.16 9.81 33.90
CA GLY A 17 -14.36 10.03 32.46
C GLY A 17 -15.18 11.28 32.15
N THR A 18 -15.71 11.99 33.16
CA THR A 18 -16.56 13.15 32.94
C THR A 18 -15.82 14.25 32.18
N GLY A 19 -16.37 14.69 31.05
CA GLY A 19 -15.78 15.74 30.21
C GLY A 19 -14.53 15.33 29.43
N ASN A 20 -14.22 14.03 29.29
CA ASN A 20 -13.02 13.56 28.60
C ASN A 20 -13.05 13.71 27.07
N GLY A 21 -14.21 14.04 26.47
CA GLY A 21 -14.37 14.22 25.03
C GLY A 21 -14.29 12.93 24.19
N ILE A 22 -14.28 11.76 24.84
CA ILE A 22 -14.32 10.46 24.16
C ILE A 22 -15.74 10.24 23.63
N THR A 23 -15.84 9.99 22.33
CA THR A 23 -17.10 9.67 21.65
C THR A 23 -16.90 8.48 20.70
N GLU A 24 -17.98 7.96 20.14
CA GLU A 24 -17.91 6.95 19.05
C GLU A 24 -17.09 7.44 17.83
N ASN A 25 -17.05 8.76 17.60
CA ASN A 25 -16.28 9.38 16.52
C ASN A 25 -14.85 9.75 16.93
N ASN A 26 -14.53 9.71 18.24
CA ASN A 26 -13.24 10.08 18.81
C ASN A 26 -12.93 9.21 20.03
N PHE A 27 -12.58 7.95 19.79
CA PHE A 27 -12.33 6.95 20.84
C PHE A 27 -10.83 6.74 21.13
N ALA A 28 -9.94 7.40 20.38
CA ALA A 28 -8.51 7.19 20.48
C ALA A 28 -7.94 7.89 21.73
N ALA A 29 -7.89 7.18 22.84
CA ALA A 29 -7.31 7.69 24.08
C ALA A 29 -5.78 7.63 24.04
N LYS A 30 -5.14 8.77 24.34
CA LYS A 30 -3.70 8.86 24.65
C LYS A 30 -3.54 9.38 26.07
N LEU A 31 -2.82 8.64 26.89
CA LEU A 31 -2.36 9.10 28.19
C LEU A 31 -0.99 9.75 28.01
N LEU A 32 -0.82 10.98 28.49
CA LEU A 32 0.46 11.67 28.57
C LEU A 32 0.69 12.09 30.01
N GLY A 33 1.87 11.81 30.54
CA GLY A 33 2.21 12.12 31.93
C GLY A 33 3.70 12.02 32.20
N ARG A 34 4.05 11.96 33.48
CA ARG A 34 5.42 11.71 33.94
C ARG A 34 5.43 10.62 34.99
N ASN A 35 6.49 9.81 35.04
CA ASN A 35 6.70 8.86 36.14
C ASN A 35 7.21 9.58 37.40
N SER A 36 7.39 8.83 38.50
CA SER A 36 7.89 9.36 39.79
C SER A 36 9.27 10.01 39.70
N ASN A 37 10.06 9.67 38.67
CA ASN A 37 11.37 10.26 38.39
C ASN A 37 11.29 11.44 37.40
N GLY A 38 10.09 11.94 37.09
CA GLY A 38 9.87 13.07 36.18
C GLY A 38 10.03 12.75 34.68
N LYS A 39 10.32 11.51 34.29
CA LYS A 39 10.46 11.10 32.88
C LYS A 39 9.10 11.01 32.20
N LEU A 40 9.04 11.37 30.92
CA LEU A 40 7.82 11.30 30.11
C LEU A 40 7.28 9.87 30.09
N LEU A 41 5.99 9.74 30.38
CA LEU A 41 5.21 8.51 30.26
C LEU A 41 4.11 8.75 29.22
N TYR A 42 3.92 7.80 28.32
CA TYR A 42 2.81 7.81 27.40
C TYR A 42 2.17 6.42 27.31
N GLY A 43 0.84 6.40 27.22
CA GLY A 43 0.04 5.20 27.00
C GLY A 43 -0.94 5.45 25.87
N TYR A 44 -1.27 4.42 25.10
CA TYR A 44 -2.26 4.51 24.04
C TYR A 44 -3.11 3.25 24.02
N ALA A 45 -4.39 3.41 23.73
CA ALA A 45 -5.28 2.28 23.51
C ALA A 45 -5.25 1.89 22.03
N ARG A 46 -5.13 0.60 21.76
CA ARG A 46 -5.40 0.04 20.42
C ARG A 46 -6.89 -0.25 20.31
N LEU A 47 -7.44 0.01 19.13
CA LEU A 47 -8.77 -0.42 18.77
C LEU A 47 -8.83 -1.95 18.70
N PRO A 48 -9.74 -2.59 19.44
CA PRO A 48 -9.79 -4.05 19.46
C PRO A 48 -10.21 -4.65 18.10
N TRP A 49 -10.94 -3.90 17.26
CA TRP A 49 -11.38 -4.36 15.94
C TRP A 49 -10.41 -3.98 14.80
N LEU A 50 -9.42 -3.13 15.04
CA LEU A 50 -8.47 -2.73 13.99
C LEU A 50 -7.23 -3.61 14.07
N ASN A 51 -6.91 -4.30 12.98
CA ASN A 51 -5.63 -4.96 12.88
C ASN A 51 -4.56 -3.91 12.56
N TYR A 52 -3.68 -3.65 13.53
CA TYR A 52 -2.57 -2.71 13.37
C TYR A 52 -1.38 -3.28 12.58
N LEU A 53 -1.38 -4.59 12.33
CA LEU A 53 -0.33 -5.32 11.64
C LEU A 53 -0.90 -5.93 10.36
N GLU A 54 -0.93 -5.12 9.30
CA GLU A 54 -1.35 -5.53 7.97
C GLU A 54 -0.19 -5.38 6.97
N PRO A 55 -0.12 -6.22 5.92
CA PRO A 55 0.77 -5.98 4.81
C PRO A 55 0.31 -4.73 4.04
N ALA A 56 1.24 -4.02 3.43
CA ALA A 56 0.94 -2.83 2.65
C ALA A 56 1.68 -2.89 1.32
N LEU A 57 1.11 -3.64 0.37
CA LEU A 57 1.67 -3.73 -0.98
C LEU A 57 1.45 -2.42 -1.74
N SER A 58 2.50 -1.95 -2.40
CA SER A 58 2.46 -0.82 -3.32
C SER A 58 3.33 -1.12 -4.53
N ALA A 59 2.92 -0.62 -5.69
CA ALA A 59 3.64 -0.76 -6.94
C ALA A 59 4.19 0.58 -7.41
N CYS A 60 5.34 0.56 -8.08
CA CYS A 60 5.82 1.68 -8.88
C CYS A 60 5.16 1.67 -10.27
N MET A 61 5.21 2.80 -10.96
CA MET A 61 4.80 2.84 -12.36
C MET A 61 5.65 1.88 -13.21
N PRO A 62 5.05 1.15 -14.18
CA PRO A 62 5.78 0.19 -14.97
C PRO A 62 6.87 0.83 -15.82
N LYS A 63 8.04 0.19 -15.90
CA LYS A 63 9.04 0.47 -16.93
C LYS A 63 8.69 -0.34 -18.16
N ILE A 64 8.51 0.34 -19.29
CA ILE A 64 8.06 -0.28 -20.54
C ILE A 64 9.20 -0.18 -21.55
N ASP A 65 9.71 -1.34 -21.96
CA ASP A 65 10.76 -1.47 -22.96
C ASP A 65 10.23 -2.15 -24.21
N LYS A 66 10.49 -1.57 -25.38
CA LYS A 66 10.12 -2.16 -26.67
C LYS A 66 10.95 -3.42 -26.96
N LYS A 67 10.29 -4.47 -27.43
CA LYS A 67 10.86 -5.69 -28.03
C LYS A 67 10.36 -5.86 -29.49
N GLU A 68 10.91 -6.81 -30.23
CA GLU A 68 10.51 -7.06 -31.63
C GLU A 68 8.99 -7.29 -31.79
N ASP A 69 8.40 -8.06 -30.86
CA ASP A 69 7.01 -8.49 -30.90
C ASP A 69 6.11 -7.83 -29.84
N GLY A 70 6.47 -6.64 -29.37
CA GLY A 70 5.65 -5.88 -28.41
C GLY A 70 6.48 -5.19 -27.35
N PHE A 71 6.14 -5.39 -26.08
CA PHE A 71 6.81 -4.73 -24.96
C PHE A 71 7.13 -5.69 -23.81
N ASN A 72 8.24 -5.40 -23.13
CA ASN A 72 8.57 -5.92 -21.81
C ASN A 72 8.12 -4.88 -20.78
N ILE A 73 7.50 -5.35 -19.70
CA ILE A 73 6.90 -4.49 -18.68
C ILE A 73 7.40 -4.93 -17.31
N ALA A 74 8.26 -4.11 -16.72
CA ALA A 74 8.80 -4.34 -15.40
C ALA A 74 8.05 -3.50 -14.35
N VAL A 75 7.51 -4.13 -13.32
CA VAL A 75 6.82 -3.45 -12.21
C VAL A 75 7.51 -3.79 -10.90
N GLU A 76 8.05 -2.77 -10.23
CA GLU A 76 8.55 -2.93 -8.86
C GLU A 76 7.35 -2.92 -7.90
N VAL A 77 7.29 -3.91 -7.02
CA VAL A 77 6.28 -4.03 -5.97
C VAL A 77 6.99 -4.19 -4.63
N GLN A 78 6.54 -3.47 -3.61
CA GLN A 78 7.11 -3.50 -2.28
C GLN A 78 6.01 -3.65 -1.22
N ASN A 79 6.31 -4.43 -0.19
CA ASN A 79 5.50 -4.47 1.02
C ASN A 79 6.03 -3.44 2.04
N PHE A 80 5.30 -2.37 2.29
CA PHE A 80 5.60 -1.38 3.34
C PHE A 80 5.03 -1.74 4.71
N GLY A 81 4.33 -2.88 4.81
CA GLY A 81 3.71 -3.35 6.04
C GLY A 81 4.70 -4.01 6.99
N GLN A 82 4.27 -4.19 8.23
CA GLN A 82 5.06 -4.80 9.31
C GLN A 82 4.91 -6.33 9.37
N VAL A 83 4.09 -6.92 8.51
CA VAL A 83 3.89 -8.37 8.36
C VAL A 83 4.03 -8.78 6.90
N SER A 84 4.27 -10.07 6.66
CA SER A 84 4.34 -10.61 5.29
C SER A 84 3.00 -10.43 4.57
N SER A 85 3.06 -10.20 3.25
CA SER A 85 1.86 -10.20 2.41
C SER A 85 1.45 -11.63 2.04
N GLU A 86 0.17 -11.83 1.74
CA GLU A 86 -0.24 -12.96 0.91
C GLU A 86 0.24 -12.75 -0.54
N PRO A 87 0.29 -13.80 -1.37
CA PRO A 87 0.38 -13.65 -2.82
C PRO A 87 -0.74 -12.74 -3.34
N ALA A 88 -0.44 -11.92 -4.33
CA ALA A 88 -1.37 -10.94 -4.86
C ALA A 88 -1.41 -10.98 -6.39
N ASP A 89 -2.60 -10.83 -6.95
CA ASP A 89 -2.76 -10.65 -8.39
C ASP A 89 -2.38 -9.21 -8.76
N ILE A 90 -1.80 -9.02 -9.93
CA ILE A 90 -1.51 -7.68 -10.46
C ILE A 90 -1.99 -7.58 -11.90
N LYS A 91 -2.64 -6.46 -12.21
CA LYS A 91 -3.15 -6.15 -13.54
C LYS A 91 -2.72 -4.75 -13.94
N ILE A 92 -2.33 -4.62 -15.20
CA ILE A 92 -1.96 -3.35 -15.83
C ILE A 92 -2.99 -3.09 -16.92
N VAL A 93 -3.59 -1.90 -16.90
CA VAL A 93 -4.57 -1.47 -17.87
C VAL A 93 -4.25 -0.05 -18.34
N TYR A 94 -4.75 0.35 -19.50
CA TYR A 94 -5.01 1.77 -19.76
C TYR A 94 -6.49 1.98 -20.05
N SER A 95 -6.97 3.19 -19.76
CA SER A 95 -8.36 3.57 -20.08
C SER A 95 -8.36 4.44 -21.32
N THR A 96 -9.29 4.17 -22.23
CA THR A 96 -9.74 5.10 -23.28
C THR A 96 -11.14 5.59 -22.92
N ASP A 97 -11.68 6.55 -23.67
CA ASP A 97 -13.02 7.10 -23.41
C ASP A 97 -14.12 6.02 -23.43
N ASP A 98 -13.93 4.95 -24.20
CA ASP A 98 -14.93 3.91 -24.43
C ASP A 98 -14.64 2.57 -23.73
N GLN A 99 -13.40 2.32 -23.28
CA GLN A 99 -13.02 0.99 -22.77
C GLN A 99 -11.79 0.99 -21.87
N VAL A 100 -11.73 -0.04 -21.00
CA VAL A 100 -10.51 -0.41 -20.28
C VAL A 100 -9.80 -1.50 -21.08
N VAL A 101 -8.58 -1.22 -21.52
CA VAL A 101 -7.75 -2.18 -22.26
C VAL A 101 -6.77 -2.84 -21.31
N GLU A 102 -6.82 -4.17 -21.23
CA GLU A 102 -5.83 -4.94 -20.48
C GLU A 102 -4.49 -4.96 -21.22
N VAL A 103 -3.44 -4.55 -20.51
CA VAL A 103 -2.07 -4.50 -21.01
C VAL A 103 -1.35 -5.81 -20.67
N ALA A 104 -1.38 -6.19 -19.39
CA ALA A 104 -0.76 -7.41 -18.88
C ALA A 104 -1.33 -7.78 -17.50
N ALA A 105 -1.21 -9.05 -17.14
CA ALA A 105 -1.56 -9.55 -15.81
C ALA A 105 -0.52 -10.57 -15.32
N GLY A 106 -0.42 -10.72 -14.00
CA GLY A 106 0.48 -11.68 -13.38
C GLY A 106 0.25 -11.79 -11.88
N THR A 107 1.22 -12.34 -11.17
CA THR A 107 1.16 -12.53 -9.72
C THR A 107 2.44 -12.03 -9.04
N VAL A 108 2.26 -11.46 -7.85
CA VAL A 108 3.31 -11.10 -6.91
C VAL A 108 3.31 -12.15 -5.81
N ARG A 109 4.46 -12.80 -5.57
CA ARG A 109 4.59 -13.75 -4.46
C ARG A 109 4.51 -13.01 -3.12
N SER A 110 4.28 -13.76 -2.05
CA SER A 110 4.38 -13.23 -0.67
C SER A 110 5.69 -12.47 -0.47
N LEU A 111 5.59 -11.25 0.06
CA LEU A 111 6.73 -10.38 0.38
C LEU A 111 6.82 -10.20 1.89
N LYS A 112 8.01 -10.41 2.44
CA LYS A 112 8.34 -10.10 3.85
C LYS A 112 8.18 -8.59 4.12
N PRO A 113 8.10 -8.17 5.39
CA PRO A 113 8.10 -6.74 5.74
C PRO A 113 9.24 -5.99 5.06
N PHE A 114 8.91 -4.85 4.44
CA PHE A 114 9.83 -3.97 3.72
C PHE A 114 10.54 -4.58 2.51
N GLN A 115 10.21 -5.82 2.14
CA GLN A 115 10.78 -6.49 0.97
C GLN A 115 10.19 -5.91 -0.31
N LYS A 116 11.05 -5.77 -1.33
CA LYS A 116 10.69 -5.44 -2.70
C LYS A 116 11.00 -6.58 -3.67
N THR A 117 10.28 -6.59 -4.78
CA THR A 117 10.51 -7.47 -5.93
C THR A 117 10.20 -6.71 -7.21
N THR A 118 10.75 -7.17 -8.34
CA THR A 118 10.31 -6.75 -9.66
C THR A 118 9.61 -7.93 -10.32
N ILE A 119 8.42 -7.68 -10.88
CA ILE A 119 7.76 -8.62 -11.78
C ILE A 119 8.03 -8.20 -13.21
N GLU A 120 8.26 -9.18 -14.08
CA GLU A 120 8.49 -8.99 -15.51
C GLU A 120 7.32 -9.60 -16.27
N LEU A 121 6.60 -8.78 -17.02
CA LEU A 121 5.46 -9.16 -17.84
C LEU A 121 5.71 -8.76 -19.30
N THR A 122 4.87 -9.25 -20.21
CA THR A 122 4.94 -8.82 -21.61
C THR A 122 3.57 -8.55 -22.18
N CYS A 123 3.51 -7.65 -23.17
CA CYS A 123 2.32 -7.43 -23.98
C CYS A 123 2.68 -7.33 -25.46
N GLY A 124 1.68 -7.42 -26.33
CA GLY A 124 1.81 -7.23 -27.77
C GLY A 124 2.03 -5.75 -28.16
N LYS A 125 1.96 -5.44 -29.46
CA LYS A 125 2.14 -4.08 -30.00
C LYS A 125 0.89 -3.21 -29.78
N ILE A 126 0.55 -2.91 -28.53
CA ILE A 126 -0.66 -2.16 -28.15
C ILE A 126 -0.43 -0.67 -27.88
N PHE A 127 0.83 -0.24 -27.75
CA PHE A 127 1.20 1.15 -27.54
C PHE A 127 1.72 1.78 -28.82
N GLU A 128 1.19 2.95 -29.15
CA GLU A 128 1.64 3.81 -30.22
C GLU A 128 2.63 4.86 -29.70
N ALA A 129 3.62 5.20 -30.53
CA ALA A 129 4.60 6.20 -30.18
C ALA A 129 3.95 7.59 -30.15
N ALA A 130 4.37 8.44 -29.20
CA ALA A 130 3.86 9.81 -29.02
C ALA A 130 2.37 9.94 -28.63
N VAL A 131 1.66 8.82 -28.42
CA VAL A 131 0.31 8.80 -27.86
C VAL A 131 0.39 8.75 -26.33
N ALA A 132 -0.41 9.56 -25.64
CA ALA A 132 -0.51 9.54 -24.19
C ALA A 132 -1.54 8.50 -23.73
N TYR A 133 -1.18 7.68 -22.74
CA TYR A 133 -2.06 6.67 -22.15
C TYR A 133 -2.20 6.90 -20.66
N ALA A 134 -3.43 6.89 -20.14
CA ALA A 134 -3.72 6.84 -18.71
C ALA A 134 -3.54 5.41 -18.20
N LEU A 135 -2.32 5.06 -17.83
CA LEU A 135 -1.95 3.71 -17.39
C LEU A 135 -2.26 3.55 -15.90
N LYS A 136 -2.82 2.40 -15.55
CA LYS A 136 -3.17 2.03 -14.17
C LYS A 136 -2.58 0.66 -13.83
N VAL A 137 -1.91 0.60 -12.69
CA VAL A 137 -1.46 -0.64 -12.05
C VAL A 137 -2.41 -0.94 -10.91
N ILE A 138 -2.92 -2.17 -10.87
CA ILE A 138 -3.92 -2.63 -9.91
C ILE A 138 -3.40 -3.88 -9.22
N ILE A 139 -3.23 -3.85 -7.90
CA ILE A 139 -2.93 -5.03 -7.08
C ILE A 139 -4.24 -5.52 -6.46
N ASN A 140 -4.50 -6.82 -6.54
CA ASN A 140 -5.73 -7.51 -6.16
C ASN A 140 -6.99 -6.89 -6.82
N PRO A 141 -7.10 -6.93 -8.17
CA PRO A 141 -8.17 -6.24 -8.90
C PRO A 141 -9.59 -6.67 -8.52
N ASN A 142 -9.76 -7.88 -7.97
CA ASN A 142 -11.05 -8.41 -7.53
C ASN A 142 -11.34 -8.19 -6.03
N ALA A 143 -10.42 -7.56 -5.29
CA ALA A 143 -10.65 -7.25 -3.88
C ALA A 143 -11.63 -6.09 -3.72
N ARG A 144 -12.28 -6.01 -2.55
CA ARG A 144 -13.16 -4.89 -2.19
C ARG A 144 -12.45 -3.54 -2.24
N HIS A 145 -11.15 -3.53 -1.89
CA HIS A 145 -10.30 -2.34 -1.87
C HIS A 145 -8.96 -2.67 -2.56
N PRO A 146 -8.90 -2.60 -3.90
CA PRO A 146 -7.66 -2.84 -4.63
C PRO A 146 -6.68 -1.68 -4.41
N VAL A 147 -5.38 -1.99 -4.43
CA VAL A 147 -4.35 -0.95 -4.45
C VAL A 147 -4.18 -0.50 -5.89
N THR A 148 -4.34 0.80 -6.14
CA THR A 148 -4.25 1.36 -7.50
C THR A 148 -3.23 2.48 -7.56
N LEU A 149 -2.45 2.48 -8.64
CA LEU A 149 -1.60 3.60 -9.03
C LEU A 149 -1.91 3.96 -10.47
N GLU A 150 -2.23 5.21 -10.75
CA GLU A 150 -2.58 5.70 -12.07
C GLU A 150 -1.66 6.86 -12.48
N ARG A 151 -1.20 6.85 -13.74
CA ARG A 151 -0.38 7.92 -14.30
C ARG A 151 -0.52 7.99 -15.81
N GLN A 152 -0.45 9.21 -16.36
CA GLN A 152 -0.22 9.37 -17.80
C GLN A 152 1.21 9.00 -18.18
N ILE A 153 1.34 8.19 -19.24
CA ILE A 153 2.61 7.84 -19.86
C ILE A 153 2.55 8.15 -21.35
N THR A 154 3.69 8.56 -21.92
CA THR A 154 3.85 8.72 -23.36
C THR A 154 5.05 7.89 -23.79
N PRO A 155 4.85 6.77 -24.51
CA PRO A 155 5.95 5.97 -25.04
C PRO A 155 6.81 6.82 -25.99
N VAL A 156 8.08 6.98 -25.63
CA VAL A 156 9.05 7.73 -26.44
C VAL A 156 9.68 6.76 -27.44
N PRO A 157 9.79 7.11 -28.74
CA PRO A 157 10.61 6.36 -29.67
C PRO A 157 12.06 6.30 -29.14
N LYS A 158 12.65 5.10 -28.98
CA LYS A 158 14.10 5.00 -28.75
C LYS A 158 14.81 5.58 -29.98
N LEU A 159 15.55 6.67 -29.80
CA LEU A 159 16.49 7.18 -30.79
C LEU A 159 17.53 6.08 -31.04
N ILE A 160 17.49 5.45 -32.20
CA ILE A 160 18.55 4.56 -32.65
C ILE A 160 19.77 5.45 -32.85
N LYS A 161 20.76 5.39 -31.97
CA LYS A 161 22.10 5.90 -32.27
C LYS A 161 22.63 5.04 -33.41
N LYS A 162 22.56 5.55 -34.65
CA LYS A 162 23.33 5.00 -35.76
C LYS A 162 24.81 5.21 -35.41
N GLY A 163 25.51 4.10 -35.17
CA GLY A 163 26.97 4.03 -35.28
C GLY A 163 27.36 3.85 -36.74
#